data_AF-A0A4Q5XDW9-F1
#
_entry.id   AF-A0A4Q5XDW9-F1
#
_cell.length_a   1.000
_cell.length_b   1.000
_cell.length_c   1.000
_cell.angle_alpha   90.00
_cell.angle_beta   90.00
_cell.angle_gamma   90.00
#
_symmetry.space_group_name_H-M   'P 1'
#
loop_
_entity.id
_entity.type
_entity.pdbx_description
1 polymer ?
#
loop_
_entity_poly.entity_id
_entity_poly.type
_entity_poly.pdbx_seq_one_letter_code
_entity_poly.pdbx_strand_id
1 'polypeptide(L)'
;MSTEGPQEPNEASQPPAPEATPGASQAPKRKKKKLRPPPPPPLTEEQIDSPSKQTIGMLTVVGIMTLCMWVFARGGCNYHPPKESRDPRKVDLTDLARDPKDAAMEFELRWSTKSFGGAAELAKGPMVEQVKQAVRECDADPGCAKKASDRRSTVLVTGQLLERGPTQAVTRVTVTGAGPTPVTHLYRLEREQSIWKTVSRTVDDGTFKPRAPELIGHEHDGGFVLRQPGMPAPASSATSAPDGK
;
A
#
# COMPACT_ATOMS: atom_id res chain seq x y z
N MET A 1 -17.83 38.73 -26.32
CA MET A 1 -17.61 39.05 -24.90
C MET A 1 -16.49 38.15 -24.42
N SER A 2 -15.27 38.68 -24.40
CA SER A 2 -14.08 38.04 -23.85
C SER A 2 -13.71 38.80 -22.58
N THR A 3 -13.42 38.08 -21.50
CA THR A 3 -12.75 38.63 -20.32
C THR A 3 -11.51 37.79 -20.06
N GLU A 4 -10.37 38.41 -20.33
CA GLU A 4 -9.02 37.97 -19.96
C GLU A 4 -8.78 38.12 -18.45
N GLY A 5 -8.01 37.18 -17.90
CA GLY A 5 -7.29 37.29 -16.64
C GLY A 5 -6.08 36.37 -16.70
N PRO A 6 -4.93 36.73 -16.08
CA PRO A 6 -3.61 36.39 -16.62
C PRO A 6 -2.91 35.27 -15.84
N GLN A 7 -2.14 34.43 -16.54
CA GLN A 7 -1.14 33.55 -15.93
C GLN A 7 0.20 33.64 -16.65
N GLU A 8 1.23 33.77 -15.82
CA GLU A 8 2.64 34.02 -16.11
C GLU A 8 3.29 32.87 -16.92
N PRO A 9 4.28 33.17 -17.79
CA PRO A 9 5.13 32.16 -18.41
C PRO A 9 6.47 32.10 -17.68
N ASN A 10 6.91 30.92 -17.25
CA ASN A 10 8.32 30.71 -16.94
C ASN A 10 8.71 29.24 -17.14
N GLU A 11 9.15 28.93 -18.36
CA GLU A 11 9.91 27.73 -18.65
C GLU A 11 11.04 28.10 -19.64
N ALA A 12 12.15 27.37 -19.52
CA ALA A 12 13.34 27.37 -20.36
C ALA A 12 14.45 28.39 -20.01
N SER A 13 15.51 27.87 -19.37
CA SER A 13 16.88 28.37 -19.54
C SER A 13 17.88 27.24 -19.35
N GLN A 14 18.15 26.53 -20.45
CA GLN A 14 19.52 26.23 -20.86
C GLN A 14 19.90 27.30 -21.88
N PRO A 15 21.14 27.83 -21.87
CA PRO A 15 22.01 27.59 -23.03
C PRO A 15 23.53 27.64 -22.64
N PRO A 16 24.49 27.76 -23.57
CA PRO A 16 25.29 26.64 -24.08
C PRO A 16 26.81 26.83 -23.87
N ALA A 17 27.60 25.81 -24.22
CA ALA A 17 29.03 25.97 -24.44
C ALA A 17 29.31 26.74 -25.74
N PRO A 18 30.40 27.54 -25.81
CA PRO A 18 31.01 27.85 -27.08
C PRO A 18 32.51 27.49 -27.17
N GLU A 19 32.87 27.30 -28.44
CA GLU A 19 34.09 26.82 -29.06
C GLU A 19 35.34 27.70 -28.92
N ALA A 20 36.45 27.11 -29.36
CA ALA A 20 37.81 27.62 -29.42
C ALA A 20 38.08 28.58 -30.59
N THR A 21 39.06 29.47 -30.45
CA THR A 21 40.10 29.88 -31.46
C THR A 21 41.01 31.01 -30.88
N PRO A 22 42.05 31.52 -31.56
CA PRO A 22 43.33 30.92 -31.95
C PRO A 22 44.54 31.68 -31.34
N GLY A 23 45.75 31.16 -31.52
CA GLY A 23 46.98 31.75 -30.96
C GLY A 23 47.46 33.05 -31.61
N ALA A 24 48.20 33.85 -30.85
CA ALA A 24 49.23 34.76 -31.36
C ALA A 24 50.22 35.16 -30.24
N SER A 25 51.45 34.69 -30.40
CA SER A 25 52.74 35.32 -30.09
C SER A 25 52.76 36.56 -29.18
N GLN A 26 53.49 36.46 -28.06
CA GLN A 26 54.46 37.48 -27.63
C GLN A 26 55.30 36.97 -26.45
N ALA A 27 56.57 36.65 -26.72
CA ALA A 27 57.58 36.56 -25.67
C ALA A 27 57.76 37.94 -25.03
N PRO A 28 57.94 38.03 -23.70
CA PRO A 28 59.25 38.53 -23.28
C PRO A 28 59.78 38.00 -21.92
N LYS A 29 61.11 37.90 -21.90
CA LYS A 29 62.03 38.25 -20.80
C LYS A 29 62.08 37.30 -19.59
N ARG A 30 63.16 36.51 -19.60
CA ARG A 30 63.81 35.87 -18.44
C ARG A 30 63.72 36.75 -17.18
N LYS A 31 62.83 36.37 -16.26
CA LYS A 31 62.82 36.90 -14.88
C LYS A 31 63.81 36.09 -14.03
N LYS A 32 64.68 36.84 -13.34
CA LYS A 32 65.73 36.36 -12.43
C LYS A 32 65.17 35.32 -11.44
N LYS A 33 65.85 34.19 -11.30
CA LYS A 33 65.60 33.20 -10.23
C LYS A 33 65.78 33.91 -8.87
N LYS A 34 64.68 34.33 -8.25
CA LYS A 34 64.66 34.59 -6.81
C LYS A 34 64.81 33.24 -6.11
N LEU A 35 65.81 33.10 -5.26
CA LEU A 35 65.90 31.99 -4.32
C LEU A 35 64.56 31.91 -3.58
N ARG A 36 63.93 30.73 -3.63
CA ARG A 36 62.78 30.43 -2.78
C ARG A 36 63.27 30.48 -1.33
N PRO A 37 62.58 31.19 -0.41
CA PRO A 37 62.84 31.02 1.00
C PRO A 37 62.63 29.53 1.37
N PRO A 38 63.38 29.00 2.36
CA PRO A 38 63.16 27.63 2.82
C PRO A 38 61.69 27.47 3.27
N PRO A 39 61.09 26.28 3.07
CA PRO A 39 59.73 26.03 3.52
C PRO A 39 59.63 26.29 5.03
N PRO A 40 58.50 26.81 5.53
CA PRO A 40 58.29 26.97 6.97
C PRO A 40 58.47 25.61 7.66
N PRO A 41 59.03 25.59 8.88
CA PRO A 41 59.16 24.35 9.64
C PRO A 41 57.79 23.69 9.80
N PRO A 42 57.70 22.35 9.82
CA PRO A 42 56.43 21.66 9.99
C PRO A 42 55.78 22.14 11.29
N LEU A 43 54.49 22.48 11.21
CA LEU A 43 53.65 22.76 12.37
C LEU A 43 53.79 21.58 13.33
N THR A 44 54.41 21.80 14.49
CA THR A 44 54.52 20.80 15.54
C THR A 44 53.13 20.58 16.15
N GLU A 45 52.80 19.33 16.53
CA GLU A 45 51.49 18.94 17.09
C GLU A 45 51.02 19.80 18.28
N GLU A 46 51.93 20.52 18.91
CA GLU A 46 51.66 21.42 20.05
C GLU A 46 50.82 22.66 19.70
N GLN A 47 50.61 22.98 18.41
CA GLN A 47 49.69 24.04 17.97
C GLN A 47 48.26 23.56 17.71
N ILE A 48 48.01 22.25 17.80
CA ILE A 48 46.65 21.73 17.81
C ILE A 48 46.16 21.88 19.26
N ASP A 49 45.26 22.84 19.50
CA ASP A 49 44.50 22.99 20.74
C ASP A 49 43.61 21.76 20.93
N SER A 50 44.25 20.65 21.29
CA SER A 50 43.62 19.36 21.46
C SER A 50 43.00 19.33 22.86
N PRO A 51 41.71 18.98 22.95
CA PRO A 51 40.99 19.02 24.21
C PRO A 51 41.68 18.12 25.25
N SER A 52 41.71 18.57 26.50
CA SER A 52 42.29 17.81 27.59
C SER A 52 41.73 16.38 27.63
N LYS A 53 42.54 15.39 28.06
CA LYS A 53 42.10 13.99 28.18
C LYS A 53 40.83 13.85 29.04
N GLN A 54 40.64 14.75 30.00
CA GLN A 54 39.44 14.85 30.82
C GLN A 54 38.21 15.31 30.02
N THR A 55 38.38 16.29 29.12
CA THR A 55 37.33 16.76 28.20
C THR A 55 36.90 15.66 27.22
N ILE A 56 37.85 14.91 26.67
CA ILE A 56 37.56 13.76 25.78
C ILE A 56 36.78 12.68 26.55
N GLY A 57 37.17 12.41 27.80
CA GLY A 57 36.44 11.48 28.68
C GLY A 57 35.01 11.93 28.94
N MET A 58 34.81 13.22 29.26
CA MET A 58 33.49 13.79 29.50
C MET A 58 32.60 13.75 28.24
N LEU A 59 33.15 14.06 27.07
CA LEU A 59 32.44 13.96 25.79
C LEU A 59 32.03 12.52 25.47
N THR A 60 32.89 11.55 25.80
CA THR A 60 32.58 10.11 25.60
C THR A 60 31.41 9.67 26.47
N VAL A 61 31.37 10.08 27.75
CA VAL A 61 30.27 9.76 28.67
C VAL A 61 28.94 10.36 28.18
N VAL A 62 28.95 11.62 27.74
CA VAL A 62 27.75 12.27 27.19
C VAL A 62 27.28 11.57 25.92
N GLY A 63 28.21 11.15 25.04
CA GLY A 63 27.89 10.38 23.83
C GLY A 63 27.22 9.04 24.14
N ILE A 64 27.76 8.27 25.08
CA ILE A 64 27.18 6.98 25.51
C ILE A 64 25.79 7.19 26.12
N MET A 65 25.64 8.18 27.01
CA MET A 65 24.34 8.45 27.64
C MET A 65 23.28 8.84 26.60
N THR A 66 23.67 9.65 25.60
CA THR A 66 22.80 10.04 24.49
C THR A 66 22.39 8.84 23.63
N LEU A 67 23.34 7.93 23.33
CA LEU A 67 23.05 6.68 22.61
C LEU A 67 22.07 5.80 23.38
N CYS A 68 22.30 5.60 24.69
CA CYS A 68 21.40 4.84 25.54
C CYS A 68 19.99 5.44 25.53
N MET A 69 19.88 6.76 25.71
CA MET A 69 18.60 7.46 25.70
C MET A 69 17.89 7.35 24.35
N TRP A 70 18.64 7.40 23.23
CA TRP A 70 18.09 7.15 21.89
C TRP A 70 17.57 5.72 21.71
N VAL A 71 18.31 4.71 22.19
CA VAL A 71 17.87 3.30 22.15
C VAL A 71 16.62 3.10 23.00
N PHE A 72 16.54 3.68 24.20
CA PHE A 72 15.34 3.59 25.04
C PHE A 72 14.14 4.34 24.44
N ALA A 73 14.34 5.51 23.85
CA ALA A 73 13.27 6.24 23.16
C ALA A 73 12.75 5.44 21.95
N ARG A 74 13.65 4.87 21.15
CA ARG A 74 13.28 4.00 20.03
C ARG A 74 12.65 2.70 20.50
N GLY A 75 13.11 2.16 21.63
CA GLY A 75 12.58 0.97 22.30
C GLY A 75 11.16 1.20 22.79
N GLY A 76 10.90 2.28 23.53
CA GLY A 76 9.56 2.64 24.02
C GLY A 76 8.55 2.86 22.89
N CYS A 77 8.98 3.43 21.76
CA CYS A 77 8.10 3.61 20.59
C CYS A 77 7.86 2.32 19.78
N ASN A 78 8.78 1.34 19.80
CA ASN A 78 8.61 0.07 19.08
C ASN A 78 8.15 -1.09 19.97
N TYR A 79 8.21 -0.93 21.29
CA TYR A 79 7.77 -1.93 22.26
C TYR A 79 6.26 -1.84 22.42
N HIS A 80 5.55 -2.63 21.62
CA HIS A 80 4.15 -2.93 21.89
C HIS A 80 4.09 -4.08 22.89
N PRO A 81 3.42 -3.94 24.05
CA PRO A 81 3.24 -5.05 24.97
C PRO A 81 2.54 -6.20 24.21
N PRO A 82 3.16 -7.40 24.16
CA PRO A 82 2.80 -8.47 23.21
C PRO A 82 1.40 -9.07 23.41
N LYS A 83 0.62 -8.59 24.40
CA LYS A 83 -0.69 -9.15 24.76
C LYS A 83 -1.84 -8.14 24.80
N GLU A 84 -1.59 -6.84 24.65
CA GLU A 84 -2.62 -5.82 24.90
C GLU A 84 -3.02 -4.95 23.70
N SER A 85 -2.25 -4.93 22.61
CA SER A 85 -2.47 -3.91 21.56
C SER A 85 -2.49 -4.44 20.12
N ARG A 86 -2.42 -5.75 19.88
CA ARG A 86 -2.18 -6.21 18.50
C ARG A 86 -2.65 -7.59 18.11
N ASP A 87 -3.54 -8.24 18.84
CA ASP A 87 -4.26 -9.35 18.23
C ASP A 87 -5.31 -8.76 17.28
N PRO A 88 -5.12 -8.86 15.95
CA PRO A 88 -6.14 -8.40 15.03
C PRO A 88 -7.44 -9.13 15.40
N ARG A 89 -8.53 -8.36 15.51
CA ARG A 89 -9.85 -8.94 15.80
C ARG A 89 -10.03 -10.14 14.86
N LYS A 90 -10.38 -11.30 15.41
CA LYS A 90 -10.76 -12.45 14.60
C LYS A 90 -12.01 -12.04 13.83
N VAL A 91 -11.83 -11.68 12.56
CA VAL A 91 -12.95 -11.30 11.69
C VAL A 91 -13.53 -12.59 11.14
N ASP A 92 -14.86 -12.71 11.23
CA ASP A 92 -15.54 -13.89 10.72
C ASP A 92 -15.55 -13.90 9.20
N LEU A 93 -15.68 -15.09 8.60
CA LEU A 93 -15.76 -15.25 7.15
C LEU A 93 -16.93 -14.45 6.56
N THR A 94 -18.04 -14.36 7.30
CA THR A 94 -19.23 -13.62 6.87
C THR A 94 -18.97 -12.11 6.74
N ASP A 95 -18.16 -11.54 7.63
CA ASP A 95 -17.76 -10.14 7.56
C ASP A 95 -16.73 -9.90 6.45
N LEU A 96 -15.77 -10.82 6.27
CA LEU A 96 -14.78 -10.79 5.17
C LEU A 96 -15.43 -10.86 3.79
N ALA A 97 -16.44 -11.72 3.65
CA ALA A 97 -17.10 -11.98 2.37
C ALA A 97 -18.28 -11.04 2.08
N ARG A 98 -18.49 -9.99 2.90
CA ARG A 98 -19.62 -9.06 2.75
C ARG A 98 -19.46 -8.14 1.55
N ASP A 99 -18.23 -7.77 1.20
CA ASP A 99 -17.91 -7.02 -0.01
C ASP A 99 -17.37 -7.97 -1.10
N PRO A 100 -17.78 -7.83 -2.38
CA PRO A 100 -17.31 -8.72 -3.43
C PRO A 100 -15.80 -8.64 -3.65
N LYS A 101 -15.18 -7.47 -3.43
CA LYS A 101 -13.73 -7.30 -3.60
C LYS A 101 -12.99 -8.10 -2.53
N ASP A 102 -13.42 -7.98 -1.28
CA ASP A 102 -12.77 -8.63 -0.14
C ASP A 102 -12.99 -10.15 -0.20
N ALA A 103 -14.19 -10.61 -0.59
CA ALA A 103 -14.46 -12.03 -0.84
C ALA A 103 -13.51 -12.63 -1.91
N ALA A 104 -13.29 -11.92 -3.02
CA ALA A 104 -12.40 -12.37 -4.09
C ALA A 104 -10.93 -12.44 -3.64
N MET A 105 -10.47 -11.43 -2.88
CA MET A 105 -9.11 -11.41 -2.34
C MET A 105 -8.90 -12.54 -1.34
N GLU A 106 -9.85 -12.76 -0.43
CA GLU A 106 -9.78 -13.84 0.56
C GLU A 106 -9.80 -15.22 -0.09
N PHE A 107 -10.63 -15.42 -1.12
CA PHE A 107 -10.62 -16.64 -1.89
C PHE A 107 -9.24 -16.90 -2.53
N GLU A 108 -8.68 -15.91 -3.23
CA GLU A 108 -7.37 -16.06 -3.90
C GLU A 108 -6.22 -16.23 -2.89
N LEU A 109 -6.27 -15.55 -1.74
CA LEU A 109 -5.29 -15.70 -0.67
C LEU A 109 -5.32 -17.13 -0.13
N ARG A 110 -6.50 -17.65 0.21
CA ARG A 110 -6.68 -19.02 0.70
C ARG A 110 -6.29 -20.06 -0.35
N TRP A 111 -6.65 -19.83 -1.60
CA TRP A 111 -6.24 -20.67 -2.73
C TRP A 111 -4.72 -20.71 -2.90
N SER A 112 -4.08 -19.54 -2.90
CA SER A 112 -2.63 -19.40 -3.12
C SER A 112 -1.82 -20.00 -1.98
N THR A 113 -2.29 -19.86 -0.74
CA THR A 113 -1.70 -20.42 0.49
C THR A 113 -2.13 -21.86 0.78
N LYS A 114 -2.85 -22.51 -0.15
CA LYS A 114 -3.30 -23.92 -0.05
C LYS A 114 -4.25 -24.19 1.13
N SER A 115 -4.92 -23.15 1.64
CA SER A 115 -5.97 -23.26 2.65
C SER A 115 -7.32 -23.55 1.98
N PHE A 116 -7.45 -24.73 1.38
CA PHE A 116 -8.59 -25.05 0.51
C PHE A 116 -9.92 -25.20 1.23
N GLY A 117 -9.94 -25.64 2.50
CA GLY A 117 -11.18 -25.72 3.28
C GLY A 117 -11.86 -24.35 3.38
N GLY A 118 -11.07 -23.33 3.68
CA GLY A 118 -11.55 -21.96 3.73
C GLY A 118 -11.89 -21.35 2.36
N ALA A 119 -11.24 -21.80 1.28
CA ALA A 119 -11.58 -21.39 -0.08
C ALA A 119 -12.89 -22.05 -0.56
N ALA A 120 -13.17 -23.28 -0.13
CA ALA A 120 -14.39 -24.01 -0.46
C ALA A 120 -15.65 -23.31 0.10
N GLU A 121 -15.56 -22.72 1.30
CA GLU A 121 -16.65 -21.93 1.90
C GLU A 121 -17.03 -20.69 1.08
N LEU A 122 -16.05 -20.11 0.39
CA LEU A 122 -16.20 -18.95 -0.49
C LEU A 122 -16.48 -19.33 -1.94
N ALA A 123 -16.50 -20.62 -2.30
CA ALA A 123 -16.76 -21.10 -3.64
C ALA A 123 -18.25 -21.42 -3.85
N LYS A 124 -18.72 -21.24 -5.08
CA LYS A 124 -20.08 -21.61 -5.51
C LYS A 124 -20.05 -22.26 -6.89
N GLY A 125 -20.96 -23.21 -7.11
CA GLY A 125 -21.16 -23.88 -8.39
C GLY A 125 -19.87 -24.58 -8.89
N PRO A 126 -19.43 -24.33 -10.14
CA PRO A 126 -18.28 -25.03 -10.72
C PRO A 126 -16.95 -24.75 -9.99
N MET A 127 -16.85 -23.60 -9.29
CA MET A 127 -15.64 -23.29 -8.51
C MET A 127 -15.41 -24.29 -7.36
N VAL A 128 -16.48 -24.86 -6.80
CA VAL A 128 -16.37 -25.87 -5.73
C VAL A 128 -15.62 -27.11 -6.23
N GLU A 129 -15.91 -27.56 -7.45
CA GLU A 129 -15.23 -28.71 -8.05
C GLU A 129 -13.77 -28.41 -8.36
N GLN A 130 -13.45 -27.17 -8.77
CA GLN A 130 -12.06 -26.75 -8.94
C GLN A 130 -11.30 -26.74 -7.60
N VAL A 131 -11.93 -26.28 -6.50
CA VAL A 131 -11.31 -26.36 -5.16
C VAL A 131 -11.06 -27.81 -4.77
N LYS A 132 -12.03 -28.71 -4.96
CA LYS A 132 -11.85 -30.14 -4.65
C LYS A 132 -10.73 -30.77 -5.48
N GLN A 133 -10.62 -30.39 -6.74
CA GLN A 133 -9.53 -30.86 -7.60
C GLN A 133 -8.17 -30.37 -7.08
N ALA A 134 -8.06 -29.10 -6.68
CA ALA A 134 -6.84 -28.54 -6.10
C ALA A 134 -6.47 -29.19 -4.74
N VAL A 135 -7.46 -29.61 -3.94
CA VAL A 135 -7.24 -30.41 -2.73
C VAL A 135 -6.59 -31.74 -3.10
N ARG A 136 -7.14 -32.49 -4.07
CA ARG A 136 -6.59 -33.78 -4.50
C ARG A 136 -5.15 -33.64 -5.02
N GLU A 137 -4.89 -32.59 -5.79
CA GLU A 137 -3.54 -32.29 -6.30
C GLU A 137 -2.55 -31.95 -5.16
N CYS A 138 -3.02 -31.26 -4.13
CA CYS A 138 -2.22 -30.95 -2.95
C CYS A 138 -1.96 -32.19 -2.08
N ASP A 139 -2.96 -33.06 -1.91
CA ASP A 139 -2.83 -34.30 -1.14
C ASP A 139 -1.89 -35.30 -1.83
N ALA A 140 -1.85 -35.29 -3.17
CA ALA A 140 -0.91 -36.09 -3.96
C ALA A 140 0.53 -35.54 -3.93
N ASP A 141 0.74 -34.28 -3.57
CA ASP A 141 2.05 -33.64 -3.49
C ASP A 141 2.59 -33.63 -2.04
N PRO A 142 3.59 -34.46 -1.71
CA PRO A 142 4.16 -34.50 -0.36
C PRO A 142 4.80 -33.16 0.07
N GLY A 143 5.10 -32.28 -0.88
CA GLY A 143 5.61 -30.94 -0.63
C GLY A 143 4.54 -29.86 -0.39
N CYS A 144 3.25 -30.19 -0.50
CA CYS A 144 2.20 -29.17 -0.48
C CYS A 144 2.14 -28.42 0.86
N ALA A 145 2.27 -29.11 1.99
CA ALA A 145 2.27 -28.48 3.32
C ALA A 145 3.42 -27.49 3.51
N LYS A 146 4.63 -27.82 3.02
CA LYS A 146 5.78 -26.93 3.05
C LYS A 146 5.54 -25.69 2.18
N LYS A 147 5.07 -25.90 0.94
CA LYS A 147 4.71 -24.81 0.03
C LYS A 147 3.61 -23.90 0.62
N ALA A 148 2.65 -24.47 1.33
CA ALA A 148 1.60 -23.72 2.03
C ALA A 148 2.20 -22.81 3.10
N SER A 149 3.10 -23.35 3.93
CA SER A 149 3.81 -22.59 4.96
C SER A 149 4.65 -21.46 4.36
N ASP A 150 5.48 -21.76 3.36
CA ASP A 150 6.37 -20.78 2.72
C ASP A 150 5.58 -19.63 2.09
N ARG A 151 4.43 -19.94 1.48
CA ARG A 151 3.57 -18.95 0.80
C ARG A 151 2.82 -18.04 1.76
N ARG A 152 2.55 -18.44 3.00
CA ARG A 152 1.81 -17.61 3.98
C ARG A 152 2.51 -16.29 4.27
N SER A 153 3.84 -16.26 4.22
CA SER A 153 4.63 -15.05 4.46
C SER A 153 4.98 -14.25 3.20
N THR A 154 4.87 -14.85 2.01
CA THR A 154 5.31 -14.22 0.76
C THR A 154 4.18 -13.75 -0.13
N VAL A 155 3.01 -14.40 -0.05
CA VAL A 155 1.88 -14.11 -0.94
C VAL A 155 1.20 -12.82 -0.50
N LEU A 156 1.13 -11.87 -1.41
CA LEU A 156 0.33 -10.66 -1.27
C LEU A 156 -0.73 -10.63 -2.36
N VAL A 157 -1.94 -10.25 -1.97
CA VAL A 157 -3.12 -10.22 -2.84
C VAL A 157 -3.70 -8.81 -2.85
N THR A 158 -3.95 -8.27 -4.03
CA THR A 158 -4.56 -6.95 -4.22
C THR A 158 -5.77 -7.07 -5.14
N GLY A 159 -6.90 -6.49 -4.73
CA GLY A 159 -8.15 -6.56 -5.47
C GLY A 159 -8.59 -5.19 -6.03
N GLN A 160 -9.14 -5.20 -7.23
CA GLN A 160 -9.80 -4.07 -7.88
C GLN A 160 -11.21 -4.50 -8.28
N LEU A 161 -12.23 -3.85 -7.71
CA LEU A 161 -13.62 -4.06 -8.10
C LEU A 161 -13.84 -3.42 -9.47
N LEU A 162 -14.29 -4.21 -10.46
CA LEU A 162 -14.51 -3.75 -11.83
C LEU A 162 -15.99 -3.49 -12.09
N GLU A 163 -16.85 -4.41 -11.66
CA GLU A 163 -18.30 -4.32 -11.82
C GLU A 163 -18.99 -4.76 -10.54
N ARG A 164 -20.09 -4.08 -10.19
CA ARG A 164 -20.94 -4.43 -9.05
C ARG A 164 -22.40 -4.27 -9.44
N GLY A 165 -23.11 -5.39 -9.52
CA GLY A 165 -24.56 -5.47 -9.59
C GLY A 165 -25.17 -5.87 -8.23
N PRO A 166 -26.51 -6.05 -8.19
CA PRO A 166 -27.21 -6.44 -6.96
C PRO A 166 -26.90 -7.88 -6.52
N THR A 167 -26.67 -8.77 -7.49
CA THR A 167 -26.46 -10.21 -7.27
C THR A 167 -25.15 -10.74 -7.86
N GLN A 168 -24.48 -9.96 -8.71
CA GLN A 168 -23.26 -10.36 -9.41
C GLN A 168 -22.21 -9.26 -9.30
N ALA A 169 -20.93 -9.65 -9.27
CA ALA A 169 -19.81 -8.72 -9.28
C ALA A 169 -18.63 -9.31 -10.04
N VAL A 170 -17.79 -8.43 -10.59
CA VAL A 170 -16.52 -8.82 -11.22
C VAL A 170 -15.39 -8.08 -10.54
N THR A 171 -14.41 -8.82 -10.06
CA THR A 171 -13.22 -8.28 -9.39
C THR A 171 -11.97 -8.80 -10.07
N ARG A 172 -10.99 -7.92 -10.27
CA ARG A 172 -9.65 -8.28 -10.68
C ARG A 172 -8.78 -8.45 -9.44
N VAL A 173 -8.07 -9.55 -9.34
CA VAL A 173 -7.19 -9.85 -8.21
C VAL A 173 -5.80 -10.15 -8.73
N THR A 174 -4.82 -9.37 -8.30
CA THR A 174 -3.41 -9.60 -8.60
C THR A 174 -2.72 -10.25 -7.41
N VAL A 175 -1.97 -11.31 -7.68
CA VAL A 175 -1.17 -12.03 -6.71
C VAL A 175 0.30 -11.79 -6.98
N THR A 176 1.04 -11.45 -5.94
CA THR A 176 2.50 -11.33 -5.95
C THR A 176 3.10 -12.30 -4.93
N GLY A 177 4.33 -12.76 -5.16
CA GLY A 177 5.04 -13.66 -4.25
C GLY A 177 4.63 -15.14 -4.28
N ALA A 178 3.69 -15.53 -5.16
CA ALA A 178 3.37 -16.93 -5.44
C ALA A 178 4.27 -17.58 -6.51
N GLY A 179 5.00 -16.75 -7.28
CA GLY A 179 5.88 -17.13 -8.39
C GLY A 179 6.81 -15.97 -8.78
N PRO A 180 7.59 -16.10 -9.88
CA PRO A 180 8.57 -15.08 -10.29
C PRO A 180 7.93 -13.80 -10.81
N THR A 181 6.71 -13.89 -11.37
CA THR A 181 5.96 -12.75 -11.90
C THR A 181 4.62 -12.63 -11.20
N PRO A 182 4.09 -11.40 -11.02
CA PRO A 182 2.72 -11.19 -10.61
C PRO A 182 1.75 -11.88 -11.58
N VAL A 183 0.69 -12.47 -11.05
CA VAL A 183 -0.40 -13.07 -11.85
C VAL A 183 -1.71 -12.40 -11.51
N THR A 184 -2.42 -11.95 -12.53
CA THR A 184 -3.74 -11.31 -12.38
C THR A 184 -4.83 -12.28 -12.78
N HIS A 185 -5.88 -12.36 -11.97
CA HIS A 185 -7.05 -13.17 -12.22
C HIS A 185 -8.31 -12.30 -12.22
N LEU A 186 -9.27 -12.65 -13.07
CA LEU A 186 -10.64 -12.16 -13.02
C LEU A 186 -11.50 -13.15 -12.26
N TYR A 187 -12.26 -12.58 -11.33
CA TYR A 187 -13.18 -13.26 -10.45
C TYR A 187 -14.59 -12.82 -10.77
N ARG A 188 -15.46 -13.79 -11.08
CA ARG A 188 -16.91 -13.56 -11.10
C ARG A 188 -17.49 -14.06 -9.79
N LEU A 189 -18.22 -13.19 -9.12
CA LEU A 189 -18.83 -13.46 -7.84
C LEU A 189 -20.35 -13.37 -7.95
N GLU A 190 -21.02 -14.20 -7.17
CA GLU A 190 -22.46 -14.15 -6.96
C GLU A 190 -22.77 -13.96 -5.48
N ARG A 191 -23.79 -13.16 -5.22
CA ARG A 191 -24.29 -12.95 -3.87
C ARG A 191 -25.17 -14.13 -3.47
N GLU A 192 -24.84 -14.74 -2.34
CA GLU A 192 -25.64 -15.77 -1.69
C GLU A 192 -25.98 -15.28 -0.28
N GLN A 193 -27.25 -14.94 -0.05
CA GLN A 193 -27.69 -14.29 1.19
C GLN A 193 -26.92 -12.98 1.46
N SER A 194 -26.13 -12.93 2.54
CA SER A 194 -25.33 -11.78 2.96
C SER A 194 -23.88 -11.81 2.48
N ILE A 195 -23.42 -12.90 1.87
CA ILE A 195 -22.01 -13.11 1.49
C ILE A 195 -21.86 -13.22 -0.03
N TRP A 196 -20.70 -12.80 -0.53
CA TRP A 196 -20.30 -12.99 -1.92
C TRP A 196 -19.47 -14.26 -2.04
N LYS A 197 -19.79 -15.08 -3.04
CA LYS A 197 -19.06 -16.31 -3.35
C LYS A 197 -18.53 -16.29 -4.77
N THR A 198 -17.35 -16.85 -4.94
CA THR A 198 -16.67 -16.99 -6.22
C THR A 198 -17.31 -18.11 -7.04
N VAL A 199 -17.72 -17.78 -8.27
CA VAL A 199 -18.30 -18.73 -9.24
C VAL A 199 -17.28 -19.12 -10.30
N SER A 200 -16.38 -18.21 -10.68
CA SER A 200 -15.31 -18.50 -11.64
C SER A 200 -14.04 -17.72 -11.33
N ARG A 201 -12.92 -18.34 -11.69
CA ARG A 201 -11.57 -17.79 -11.64
C ARG A 201 -10.91 -18.00 -13.01
N THR A 202 -10.53 -16.92 -13.67
CA THR A 202 -9.83 -16.96 -14.97
C THR A 202 -8.61 -16.06 -14.92
N VAL A 203 -7.54 -16.41 -15.65
CA VAL A 203 -6.39 -15.50 -15.77
C VAL A 203 -6.82 -14.27 -16.57
N ASP A 204 -6.45 -13.08 -16.10
CA ASP A 204 -6.74 -11.83 -16.80
C ASP A 204 -5.68 -11.57 -17.86
N ASP A 205 -6.11 -11.47 -19.11
CA ASP A 205 -5.27 -11.09 -20.25
C ASP A 205 -5.27 -9.58 -20.50
N GLY A 206 -6.00 -8.80 -19.69
CA GLY A 206 -6.15 -7.36 -19.82
C GLY A 206 -7.19 -6.93 -20.85
N THR A 207 -7.88 -7.86 -21.50
CA THR A 207 -8.91 -7.56 -22.51
C THR A 207 -10.28 -7.25 -21.89
N PHE A 208 -10.46 -7.56 -20.60
CA PHE A 208 -11.72 -7.33 -19.92
C PHE A 208 -12.02 -5.83 -19.84
N LYS A 209 -13.16 -5.44 -20.42
CA LYS A 209 -13.70 -4.10 -20.38
C LYS A 209 -14.87 -4.06 -19.39
N PRO A 210 -14.75 -3.33 -18.27
CA PRO A 210 -15.87 -3.14 -17.36
C PRO A 210 -17.04 -2.52 -18.09
N ARG A 211 -18.24 -3.04 -17.87
CA ARG A 211 -19.48 -2.37 -18.23
C ARG A 211 -19.51 -1.03 -17.54
N ALA A 212 -19.89 0.02 -18.27
CA ALA A 212 -20.15 1.32 -17.66
C ALA A 212 -21.13 1.11 -16.50
N PRO A 213 -20.89 1.71 -15.32
CA PRO A 213 -21.87 1.66 -14.26
C PRO A 213 -23.17 2.22 -14.84
N GLU A 214 -24.22 1.40 -14.89
CA GLU A 214 -25.55 1.94 -15.09
C GLU A 214 -25.75 2.90 -13.92
N LEU A 215 -25.66 4.20 -14.22
CA LEU A 215 -26.19 5.25 -13.37
C LEU A 215 -27.68 4.98 -13.31
N ILE A 216 -28.08 4.04 -12.44
CA ILE A 216 -29.45 3.92 -11.98
C ILE A 216 -29.67 5.28 -11.33
N GLY A 217 -30.38 6.15 -12.05
CA GLY A 217 -30.72 7.48 -11.59
C GLY A 217 -31.40 7.34 -10.24
N HIS A 218 -30.65 7.63 -9.19
CA HIS A 218 -31.25 7.95 -7.90
C HIS A 218 -31.85 9.36 -8.03
N GLU A 219 -32.92 9.47 -8.81
CA GLU A 219 -34.01 10.43 -8.57
C GLU A 219 -34.80 9.97 -7.33
N HIS A 220 -34.09 9.66 -6.24
CA HIS A 220 -34.70 9.83 -4.94
C HIS A 220 -34.35 11.24 -4.52
N ASP A 221 -35.29 12.13 -4.85
CA ASP A 221 -35.65 13.32 -4.09
C ASP A 221 -35.87 12.91 -2.62
N GLY A 222 -34.77 12.67 -1.94
CA GLY A 222 -34.68 12.35 -0.52
C GLY A 222 -33.75 13.38 0.06
N GLY A 223 -34.25 14.62 0.17
CA GLY A 223 -33.53 15.73 0.75
C GLY A 223 -32.81 15.26 2.01
N PHE A 224 -31.51 15.55 2.07
CA PHE A 224 -30.74 15.53 3.30
C PHE A 224 -31.40 16.55 4.25
N VAL A 225 -32.42 16.11 4.99
CA VAL A 225 -32.86 16.83 6.18
C VAL A 225 -31.75 16.63 7.19
N LEU A 226 -30.84 17.61 7.27
CA LEU A 226 -30.06 17.88 8.46
C LEU A 226 -31.04 17.96 9.63
N ARG A 227 -31.22 16.85 10.34
CA ARG A 227 -32.00 16.80 11.57
C ARG A 227 -31.21 17.62 12.60
N GLN A 228 -31.53 18.90 12.70
CA GLN A 228 -31.04 19.72 13.81
C GLN A 228 -31.44 19.03 15.13
N PRO A 229 -30.51 18.86 16.08
CA PRO A 229 -30.86 18.38 17.40
C PRO A 229 -31.68 19.46 18.10
N GLY A 230 -32.98 19.23 18.31
CA GLY A 230 -33.81 20.14 19.11
C GLY A 230 -35.32 20.19 18.84
N MET A 231 -35.84 19.52 17.80
CA MET A 231 -37.29 19.56 17.54
C MET A 231 -38.03 18.31 18.07
N PRO A 232 -39.14 18.48 18.81
CA PRO A 232 -39.98 17.37 19.26
C PRO A 232 -40.68 16.68 18.08
N ALA A 233 -40.83 15.36 18.19
CA ALA A 233 -41.44 14.52 17.16
C ALA A 233 -42.92 14.92 16.92
N PRO A 234 -43.41 14.91 15.67
CA PRO A 234 -44.84 14.99 15.41
C PRO A 234 -45.51 13.70 15.91
N ALA A 235 -46.60 13.88 16.65
CA ALA A 235 -47.40 12.81 17.23
C ALA A 235 -47.92 11.85 16.15
N SER A 236 -47.64 10.56 16.33
CA SER A 236 -48.29 9.50 15.55
C SER A 236 -49.77 9.43 15.94
N SER A 237 -50.65 9.84 15.04
CA SER A 237 -52.08 9.59 15.15
C SER A 237 -52.32 8.08 15.03
N ALA A 238 -52.81 7.48 16.10
CA ALA A 238 -53.31 6.11 16.13
C ALA A 238 -54.57 6.01 15.25
N THR A 239 -54.49 5.25 14.17
CA THR A 239 -55.68 4.80 13.42
C THR A 239 -56.19 3.52 14.06
N SER A 240 -57.30 3.65 14.78
CA SER A 240 -58.10 2.55 15.31
C SER A 240 -58.67 1.72 14.16
N ALA A 241 -58.46 0.40 14.20
CA ALA A 241 -59.19 -0.56 13.38
C ALA A 241 -60.59 -0.81 13.97
N PRO A 242 -61.65 -0.96 13.16
CA PRO A 242 -62.94 -1.44 13.65
C PRO A 242 -63.03 -2.96 13.54
N ASP A 243 -63.49 -3.58 14.63
CA ASP A 243 -64.04 -4.93 14.70
C ASP A 243 -65.23 -5.11 13.73
N GLY A 244 -65.31 -6.26 13.07
CA GLY A 244 -66.43 -6.58 12.19
C GLY A 244 -66.52 -8.07 11.84
N LYS A 245 -67.24 -8.80 12.70
CA LYS A 245 -68.00 -10.06 12.54
C LYS A 245 -67.54 -11.14 11.55
#